data_AF-A0A410RRN8-F1
#
_entry.id   AF-A0A410RRN8-F1
#
_cell.length_a   1.000
_cell.length_b   1.000
_cell.length_c   1.000
_cell.angle_alpha   90.00
_cell.angle_beta   90.00
_cell.angle_gamma   90.00
#
_symmetry.space_group_name_H-M   'P 1'
#
loop_
_entity.id
_entity.type
_entity.pdbx_description
1 polymer ?
#
loop_
_entity_poly.entity_id
_entity_poly.type
_entity_poly.pdbx_seq_one_letter_code
_entity_poly.pdbx_strand_id
1 'polypeptide(L)'
;MEGPVNELPLPKESHLTPFPFIAPHRVVAWGVWIGIFLVAYNFFSVSRGERAAQEALGGPRFFIPFLVTVFLTLFAFFYWRLRRWAGAYHQGVSFFSAGDEQEASRRFEEAARRATQGAQRAVSVAMMGQCQLALGATGHALELFGSAERSGKLRSSVPAMHRWMPGLISMARFAEGDLASARAWLAEGRKRNGDLPPIYALLPEVALLCREGNPAAAVSTMDARAGEADALVGRDARRLKLLRAFALDAMDPVGHAAAIDAALASLQPVRPGDFGFLSARWPELQSFLERRGLSRAA
;
A
#
# COMPACT_ATOMS: atom_id res chain seq x y z
N MET A 1 -25.13 -13.20 -23.31
CA MET A 1 -24.81 -13.19 -21.87
C MET A 1 -23.38 -13.70 -21.73
N GLU A 2 -22.41 -12.81 -21.86
CA GLU A 2 -21.01 -13.15 -21.60
C GLU A 2 -20.83 -13.14 -20.08
N GLY A 3 -20.27 -14.22 -19.54
CA GLY A 3 -20.02 -14.36 -18.10
C GLY A 3 -19.03 -13.31 -17.58
N PRO A 4 -18.89 -13.17 -16.25
CA PRO A 4 -17.92 -12.25 -15.68
C PRO A 4 -16.52 -12.64 -16.17
N VAL A 5 -15.89 -11.75 -16.95
CA VAL A 5 -14.49 -11.88 -17.35
C VAL A 5 -13.68 -11.91 -16.06
N ASN A 6 -13.17 -13.08 -15.73
CA ASN A 6 -12.34 -13.31 -14.56
C ASN A 6 -10.95 -12.73 -14.87
N GLU A 7 -10.79 -11.40 -14.73
CA GLU A 7 -9.53 -10.66 -14.99
C GLU A 7 -8.44 -10.91 -13.94
N LEU A 8 -8.52 -12.05 -13.26
CA LEU A 8 -7.47 -12.54 -12.39
C LEU A 8 -6.58 -13.48 -13.22
N PRO A 9 -5.26 -13.26 -13.24
CA PRO A 9 -4.49 -12.35 -12.39
C PRO A 9 -4.17 -10.97 -13.01
N LEU A 10 -4.12 -9.92 -12.18
CA LEU A 10 -3.59 -8.59 -12.53
C LEU A 10 -2.16 -8.67 -13.09
N PRO A 11 -1.70 -7.73 -13.95
CA PRO A 11 -0.33 -7.71 -14.47
C PRO A 11 0.72 -7.55 -13.37
N LYS A 12 1.96 -8.02 -13.60
CA LYS A 12 3.05 -8.06 -12.60
C LYS A 12 4.16 -7.10 -12.98
N GLU A 13 4.68 -6.38 -11.99
CA GLU A 13 5.88 -5.58 -12.20
C GLU A 13 7.10 -6.45 -12.54
N SER A 14 7.76 -6.13 -13.65
CA SER A 14 8.98 -6.78 -14.10
C SER A 14 10.26 -6.16 -13.54
N HIS A 15 10.23 -4.85 -13.25
CA HIS A 15 11.42 -4.04 -12.96
C HIS A 15 11.88 -4.10 -11.50
N LEU A 16 10.97 -4.37 -10.55
CA LEU A 16 11.35 -4.72 -9.18
C LEU A 16 11.71 -6.19 -9.12
N THR A 17 12.86 -6.55 -9.71
CA THR A 17 13.43 -7.86 -9.42
C THR A 17 13.73 -7.93 -7.93
N PRO A 18 13.33 -9.01 -7.22
CA PRO A 18 13.86 -9.23 -5.88
C PRO A 18 15.37 -9.12 -5.96
N PHE A 19 15.99 -8.44 -4.99
CA PHE A 19 17.44 -8.47 -4.82
C PHE A 19 17.91 -9.91 -5.05
N PRO A 20 18.90 -10.14 -5.95
CA PRO A 20 19.34 -11.48 -6.27
C PRO A 20 19.65 -12.19 -4.96
N PHE A 21 19.01 -13.34 -4.78
CA PHE A 21 19.07 -14.18 -3.60
C PHE A 21 20.47 -14.83 -3.47
N ILE A 22 21.55 -14.03 -3.40
CA ILE A 22 22.63 -14.41 -2.50
C ILE A 22 22.13 -14.00 -1.13
N ALA A 23 21.27 -14.86 -0.60
CA ALA A 23 20.69 -14.77 0.71
C ALA A 23 21.72 -14.23 1.71
N PRO A 24 21.58 -12.98 2.22
CA PRO A 24 22.51 -12.47 3.21
C PRO A 24 22.48 -13.34 4.47
N HIS A 25 21.36 -14.02 4.75
CA HIS A 25 21.30 -15.07 5.76
C HIS A 25 22.16 -16.29 5.43
N ARG A 26 22.37 -16.65 4.14
CA ARG A 26 23.33 -17.69 3.75
C ARG A 26 24.75 -17.19 3.87
N VAL A 27 25.08 -15.95 3.50
CA VAL A 27 26.44 -15.41 3.68
C VAL A 27 26.77 -15.25 5.17
N VAL A 28 25.82 -14.77 5.97
CA VAL A 28 25.95 -14.70 7.43
C VAL A 28 25.95 -16.09 8.05
N ALA A 29 25.09 -17.02 7.61
CA ALA A 29 25.13 -18.40 8.08
C ALA A 29 26.45 -19.07 7.67
N TRP A 30 26.95 -18.85 6.47
CA TRP A 30 28.26 -19.32 6.02
C TRP A 30 29.38 -18.67 6.82
N GLY A 31 29.30 -17.38 7.12
CA GLY A 31 30.25 -16.69 7.99
C GLY A 31 30.21 -17.21 9.43
N VAL A 32 29.03 -17.54 9.95
CA VAL A 32 28.84 -18.19 11.25
C VAL A 32 29.35 -19.62 11.21
N TRP A 33 29.08 -20.39 10.16
CA TRP A 33 29.58 -21.77 10.00
C TRP A 33 31.09 -21.81 9.80
N ILE A 34 31.67 -20.89 9.03
CA ILE A 34 33.11 -20.73 8.87
C ILE A 34 33.74 -20.24 10.17
N GLY A 35 33.10 -19.32 10.91
CA GLY A 35 33.55 -18.88 12.22
C GLY A 35 33.54 -20.01 13.25
N ILE A 36 32.45 -20.77 13.33
CA ILE A 36 32.33 -21.99 14.14
C ILE A 36 33.39 -23.01 13.72
N PHE A 37 33.56 -23.24 12.42
CA PHE A 37 34.54 -24.16 11.87
C PHE A 37 35.98 -23.72 12.18
N LEU A 38 36.33 -22.44 12.05
CA LEU A 38 37.68 -21.93 12.32
C LEU A 38 37.97 -21.92 13.82
N VAL A 39 37.00 -21.57 14.67
CA VAL A 39 37.14 -21.66 16.14
C VAL A 39 37.30 -23.12 16.54
N ALA A 40 36.46 -24.03 16.03
CA ALA A 40 36.59 -25.46 16.26
C ALA A 40 37.92 -25.98 15.73
N TYR A 41 38.26 -25.73 14.47
CA TYR A 41 39.48 -26.20 13.82
C TYR A 41 40.73 -25.70 14.54
N ASN A 42 40.82 -24.42 14.92
CA ASN A 42 41.94 -23.89 15.67
C ASN A 42 42.02 -24.50 17.07
N PHE A 43 40.89 -24.66 17.75
CA PHE A 43 40.83 -25.30 19.06
C PHE A 43 41.23 -26.79 19.00
N PHE A 44 40.72 -27.56 18.04
CA PHE A 44 40.99 -29.00 17.85
C PHE A 44 42.35 -29.30 17.21
N SER A 45 42.92 -28.41 16.41
CA SER A 45 44.24 -28.60 15.78
C SER A 45 45.40 -28.16 16.69
N VAL A 46 45.18 -27.18 17.57
CA VAL A 46 46.22 -26.64 18.47
C VAL A 46 46.15 -27.25 19.87
N SER A 47 44.97 -27.67 20.36
CA SER A 47 44.86 -28.35 21.66
C SER A 47 44.93 -29.87 21.52
N ARG A 48 45.85 -30.48 22.27
CA ARG A 48 46.05 -31.92 22.34
C ARG A 48 44.78 -32.62 22.87
N GLY A 49 44.17 -33.45 22.01
CA GLY A 49 43.34 -34.60 22.40
C GLY A 49 41.85 -34.34 22.59
N GLU A 50 41.03 -35.22 21.99
CA GLU A 50 39.55 -35.27 22.08
C GLU A 50 38.97 -35.03 23.49
N ARG A 51 39.70 -35.39 24.56
CA ARG A 51 39.26 -35.24 25.96
C ARG A 51 39.20 -33.79 26.45
N ALA A 52 40.15 -32.93 26.05
CA ALA A 52 40.17 -31.53 26.47
C ALA A 52 39.06 -30.72 25.79
N ALA A 53 38.71 -31.09 24.55
CA ALA A 53 37.61 -30.50 23.82
C ALA A 53 36.23 -30.89 24.41
N GLN A 54 36.07 -32.13 24.88
CA GLN A 54 34.86 -32.56 25.60
C GLN A 54 34.65 -31.79 26.92
N GLU A 55 35.71 -31.52 27.69
CA GLU A 55 35.61 -30.73 28.93
C GLU A 55 35.37 -29.23 28.67
N ALA A 56 36.00 -28.66 27.64
CA ALA A 56 35.87 -27.23 27.32
C ALA A 56 34.52 -26.88 26.66
N LEU A 57 33.98 -27.75 25.79
CA LEU A 57 32.66 -27.59 25.17
C LEU A 57 31.52 -28.04 26.10
N GLY A 58 31.78 -28.91 27.08
CA GLY A 58 30.83 -29.32 28.11
C GLY A 58 30.60 -28.28 29.22
N GLY A 59 31.48 -27.28 29.33
CA GLY A 59 31.41 -26.25 30.37
C GLY A 59 30.56 -25.02 29.98
N PRO A 60 29.59 -24.58 30.79
CA PRO A 60 28.74 -23.40 30.50
C PRO A 60 29.51 -22.08 30.32
N ARG A 61 30.81 -22.02 30.68
CA ARG A 61 31.62 -20.81 30.68
C ARG A 61 31.99 -20.27 29.29
N PHE A 62 32.07 -21.10 28.26
CA PHE A 62 32.45 -20.65 26.90
C PHE A 62 31.30 -20.74 25.90
N PHE A 63 30.45 -21.75 26.01
CA PHE A 63 29.31 -21.94 25.14
C PHE A 63 28.27 -20.81 25.28
N ILE A 64 27.99 -20.38 26.53
CA ILE A 64 27.01 -19.31 26.79
C ILE A 64 27.47 -17.96 26.20
N PRO A 65 28.69 -17.45 26.46
CA PRO A 65 29.15 -16.20 25.84
C PRO A 65 29.19 -16.24 24.31
N PHE A 66 29.56 -17.38 23.71
CA PHE A 66 29.56 -17.52 22.26
C PHE A 66 28.15 -17.41 21.67
N LEU A 67 27.18 -18.16 22.20
CA LEU A 67 25.78 -18.08 21.78
C LEU A 67 25.22 -16.66 21.95
N VAL A 68 25.51 -16.02 23.09
CA VAL A 68 25.10 -14.63 23.35
C VAL A 68 25.69 -13.68 22.31
N THR A 69 26.98 -13.82 21.98
CA THR A 69 27.64 -12.96 21.00
C THR A 69 27.06 -13.13 19.59
N VAL A 70 26.81 -14.38 19.16
CA VAL A 70 26.17 -14.68 17.87
C VAL A 70 24.75 -14.10 17.84
N PHE A 71 23.97 -14.31 18.90
CA PHE A 71 22.61 -13.77 19.01
C PHE A 71 22.61 -12.24 18.95
N LEU A 72 23.45 -11.56 19.73
CA LEU A 72 23.53 -10.09 19.75
C LEU A 72 23.96 -9.53 18.40
N THR A 73 24.90 -10.19 17.71
CA THR A 73 25.36 -9.76 16.38
C THR A 73 24.25 -9.88 15.33
N LEU A 74 23.55 -11.02 15.31
CA LEU A 74 22.39 -11.23 14.43
C LEU A 74 21.28 -10.24 14.76
N PHE A 75 20.96 -10.05 16.03
CA PHE A 75 19.96 -9.10 16.50
C PHE A 75 20.31 -7.68 16.05
N ALA A 76 21.55 -7.23 16.28
CA ALA A 76 22.01 -5.91 15.85
C ALA A 76 21.91 -5.73 14.32
N PHE A 77 22.29 -6.75 13.55
CA PHE A 77 22.17 -6.74 12.09
C PHE A 77 20.71 -6.62 11.61
N PHE A 78 19.80 -7.46 12.12
CA PHE A 78 18.39 -7.41 11.76
C PHE A 78 17.71 -6.13 12.22
N TYR A 79 18.04 -5.66 13.43
CA TYR A 79 17.54 -4.41 13.97
C TYR A 79 17.99 -3.20 13.14
N TRP A 80 19.28 -3.13 12.79
CA TRP A 80 19.79 -2.07 11.91
C TRP A 80 19.09 -2.09 10.55
N ARG A 81 18.90 -3.28 9.97
CA ARG A 81 18.24 -3.40 8.66
C ARG A 81 16.76 -3.05 8.71
N LEU A 82 16.05 -3.44 9.77
CA LEU A 82 14.68 -3.02 10.03
C LEU A 82 14.59 -1.50 10.16
N ARG A 83 15.50 -0.86 10.89
CA ARG A 83 15.55 0.60 11.01
C ARG A 83 15.78 1.30 9.68
N ARG A 84 16.62 0.76 8.80
CA ARG A 84 16.84 1.34 7.46
C ARG A 84 15.61 1.24 6.56
N TRP A 85 14.89 0.12 6.62
CA TRP A 85 13.61 0.00 5.94
C TRP A 85 12.59 0.98 6.52
N ALA A 86 12.42 0.99 7.85
CA ALA A 86 11.46 1.84 8.54
C ALA A 86 11.73 3.32 8.29
N GLY A 87 13.00 3.74 8.29
CA GLY A 87 13.38 5.13 7.98
C GLY A 87 12.93 5.56 6.58
N ALA A 88 13.19 4.75 5.55
CA ALA A 88 12.72 5.03 4.18
C ALA A 88 11.19 4.99 4.09
N TYR A 89 10.56 4.01 4.74
CA TYR A 89 9.10 3.87 4.75
C TYR A 89 8.41 5.06 5.41
N HIS A 90 8.87 5.50 6.59
CA HIS A 90 8.31 6.64 7.29
C HIS A 90 8.56 7.96 6.55
N GLN A 91 9.70 8.12 5.88
CA GLN A 91 9.92 9.24 4.96
C GLN A 91 8.89 9.20 3.82
N GLY A 92 8.65 8.04 3.22
CA GLY A 92 7.61 7.86 2.21
C GLY A 92 6.21 8.23 2.71
N VAL A 93 5.83 7.79 3.92
CA VAL A 93 4.56 8.17 4.56
C VAL A 93 4.49 9.69 4.80
N SER A 94 5.59 10.32 5.22
CA SER A 94 5.66 11.76 5.42
C SER A 94 5.44 12.53 4.12
N PHE A 95 6.14 12.17 3.04
CA PHE A 95 5.95 12.79 1.72
C PHE A 95 4.54 12.51 1.17
N PHE A 96 4.03 11.28 1.35
CA PHE A 96 2.67 10.92 0.93
C PHE A 96 1.61 11.76 1.65
N SER A 97 1.80 11.98 2.95
CA SER A 97 0.92 12.82 3.76
C SER A 97 1.06 14.30 3.39
N ALA A 98 2.27 14.73 3.01
CA ALA A 98 2.55 16.06 2.49
C ALA A 98 2.02 16.28 1.06
N GLY A 99 1.59 15.23 0.36
CA GLY A 99 1.10 15.29 -1.02
C GLY A 99 2.20 15.47 -2.06
N ASP A 100 3.40 14.91 -1.80
CA ASP A 100 4.48 14.80 -2.78
C ASP A 100 4.63 13.32 -3.17
N GLU A 101 3.86 12.91 -4.18
CA GLU A 101 3.70 11.52 -4.58
C GLU A 101 4.90 11.00 -5.34
N GLN A 102 5.62 11.86 -6.05
CA GLN A 102 6.84 11.49 -6.75
C GLN A 102 7.92 11.12 -5.73
N GLU A 103 8.16 11.98 -4.74
CA GLU A 103 9.14 11.71 -3.70
C GLU A 103 8.68 10.56 -2.80
N ALA A 104 7.40 10.50 -2.44
CA ALA A 104 6.84 9.38 -1.68
C ALA A 104 7.05 8.04 -2.41
N SER A 105 6.74 7.98 -3.71
CA SER A 105 6.95 6.77 -4.53
C SER A 105 8.42 6.37 -4.52
N ARG A 106 9.35 7.32 -4.68
CA ARG A 106 10.80 7.06 -4.61
C ARG A 106 11.23 6.48 -3.27
N ARG A 107 10.70 7.00 -2.16
CA ARG A 107 11.00 6.52 -0.81
C ARG A 107 10.39 5.15 -0.51
N PHE A 108 9.18 4.88 -1.00
CA PHE A 108 8.60 3.56 -0.88
C PHE A 108 9.33 2.54 -1.76
N GLU A 109 9.84 2.93 -2.92
CA GLU A 109 10.71 2.07 -3.72
C GLU A 109 12.01 1.74 -2.99
N GLU A 110 12.66 2.76 -2.42
CA GLU A 110 13.86 2.61 -1.59
C GLU A 110 13.59 1.68 -0.39
N ALA A 111 12.42 1.80 0.24
CA ALA A 111 11.97 0.88 1.29
C ALA A 111 11.77 -0.55 0.74
N ALA A 112 11.07 -0.73 -0.39
CA ALA A 112 10.85 -2.03 -0.99
C ALA A 112 12.18 -2.75 -1.33
N ARG A 113 13.18 -2.01 -1.82
CA ARG A 113 14.54 -2.52 -2.09
C ARG A 113 15.30 -2.90 -0.80
N ARG A 114 15.05 -2.19 0.30
CA ARG A 114 15.67 -2.44 1.62
C ARG A 114 14.97 -3.50 2.46
N ALA A 115 13.79 -3.93 2.06
CA ALA A 115 12.98 -4.89 2.79
C ALA A 115 13.78 -6.17 3.08
N THR A 116 13.55 -6.72 4.28
CA THR A 116 14.09 -8.02 4.73
C THR A 116 13.05 -9.12 4.65
N GLN A 117 11.79 -8.73 4.72
CA GLN A 117 10.66 -9.63 4.78
C GLN A 117 9.71 -9.35 3.62
N GLY A 118 9.04 -10.41 3.16
CA GLY A 118 8.08 -10.28 2.07
C GLY A 118 6.91 -9.34 2.42
N ALA A 119 6.51 -9.27 3.70
CA ALA A 119 5.46 -8.35 4.16
C ALA A 119 5.88 -6.88 4.04
N GLN A 120 7.09 -6.53 4.51
CA GLN A 120 7.67 -5.19 4.36
C GLN A 120 7.69 -4.76 2.89
N ARG A 121 8.15 -5.67 2.01
CA ARG A 121 8.18 -5.40 0.57
C ARG A 121 6.77 -5.20 0.01
N ALA A 122 5.84 -6.09 0.31
CA ALA A 122 4.47 -6.01 -0.21
C ALA A 122 3.76 -4.72 0.23
N VAL A 123 3.96 -4.29 1.48
CA VAL A 123 3.43 -3.01 1.98
C VAL A 123 4.07 -1.84 1.25
N SER A 124 5.40 -1.80 1.10
CA SER A 124 6.07 -0.73 0.37
C SER A 124 5.62 -0.65 -1.09
N VAL A 125 5.47 -1.79 -1.78
CA VAL A 125 4.97 -1.89 -3.17
C VAL A 125 3.51 -1.42 -3.26
N ALA A 126 2.65 -1.80 -2.32
CA ALA A 126 1.28 -1.31 -2.27
C ALA A 126 1.21 0.22 -2.11
N MET A 127 2.05 0.79 -1.24
CA MET A 127 2.10 2.25 -1.05
C MET A 127 2.64 2.98 -2.29
N MET A 128 3.63 2.43 -2.98
CA MET A 128 4.04 2.92 -4.31
C MET A 128 2.85 2.92 -5.28
N GLY A 129 2.06 1.85 -5.32
CA GLY A 129 0.85 1.77 -6.15
C GLY A 129 -0.14 2.90 -5.88
N GLN A 130 -0.34 3.26 -4.61
CA GLN A 130 -1.17 4.41 -4.26
C GLN A 130 -0.59 5.75 -4.75
N CYS A 131 0.73 5.94 -4.67
CA CYS A 131 1.40 7.11 -5.24
C CYS A 131 1.19 7.18 -6.76
N GLN A 132 1.35 6.06 -7.46
CA GLN A 132 1.18 6.00 -8.92
C GLN A 132 -0.27 6.25 -9.34
N LEU A 133 -1.23 5.69 -8.61
CA LEU A 133 -2.65 5.96 -8.83
C LEU A 133 -2.96 7.46 -8.70
N ALA A 134 -2.41 8.08 -7.67
CA ALA A 134 -2.56 9.51 -7.47
C ALA A 134 -1.93 10.38 -8.56
N LEU A 135 -0.80 9.95 -9.14
CA LEU A 135 -0.16 10.60 -10.28
C LEU A 135 -0.90 10.34 -11.61
N GLY A 136 -2.00 9.58 -11.59
CA GLY A 136 -2.75 9.21 -12.79
C GLY A 136 -2.14 8.05 -13.58
N ALA A 137 -1.04 7.45 -13.11
CA ALA A 137 -0.41 6.28 -13.73
C ALA A 137 -1.16 4.98 -13.36
N THR A 138 -2.43 4.88 -13.74
CA THR A 138 -3.35 3.81 -13.32
C THR A 138 -2.87 2.41 -13.69
N GLY A 139 -2.34 2.22 -14.90
CA GLY A 139 -1.84 0.93 -15.35
C GLY A 139 -0.67 0.45 -14.49
N HIS A 140 0.26 1.34 -14.17
CA HIS A 140 1.39 1.02 -13.31
C HIS A 140 0.96 0.77 -11.85
N ALA A 141 -0.02 1.53 -11.35
CA ALA A 141 -0.63 1.27 -10.04
C ALA A 141 -1.23 -0.15 -9.96
N LEU A 142 -1.91 -0.61 -11.01
CA LEU A 142 -2.47 -1.96 -11.08
C LEU A 142 -1.40 -3.05 -11.10
N GLU A 143 -0.27 -2.82 -11.79
CA GLU A 143 0.88 -3.74 -11.74
C GLU A 143 1.43 -3.87 -10.32
N LEU A 144 1.61 -2.74 -9.62
CA LEU A 144 2.06 -2.66 -8.23
C LEU A 144 1.10 -3.38 -7.28
N PHE A 145 -0.20 -3.09 -7.37
CA PHE A 145 -1.23 -3.78 -6.56
C PHE A 145 -1.27 -5.27 -6.86
N GLY A 146 -1.18 -5.67 -8.14
CA GLY A 146 -1.12 -7.07 -8.56
C GLY A 146 0.12 -7.80 -8.04
N SER A 147 1.28 -7.13 -7.99
CA SER A 147 2.50 -7.65 -7.36
C SER A 147 2.32 -7.85 -5.85
N ALA A 148 1.72 -6.88 -5.17
CA ALA A 148 1.47 -6.95 -3.73
C ALA A 148 0.48 -8.07 -3.36
N GLU A 149 -0.62 -8.20 -4.10
CA GLU A 149 -1.63 -9.26 -3.92
C GLU A 149 -1.03 -10.67 -4.10
N ARG A 150 -0.33 -10.90 -5.22
CA ARG A 150 0.24 -12.22 -5.53
C ARG A 150 1.36 -12.65 -4.59
N SER A 151 1.96 -11.72 -3.84
CA SER A 151 2.95 -12.09 -2.84
C SER A 151 2.40 -13.02 -1.76
N GLY A 152 1.07 -12.97 -1.51
CA GLY A 152 0.40 -13.67 -0.41
C GLY A 152 0.80 -13.16 0.99
N LYS A 153 1.77 -12.24 1.08
CA LYS A 153 2.30 -11.74 2.35
C LYS A 153 1.38 -10.73 3.01
N LEU A 154 0.60 -10.00 2.23
CA LEU A 154 -0.46 -9.15 2.79
C LEU A 154 -1.49 -10.00 3.52
N ARG A 155 -1.96 -11.10 2.91
CA ARG A 155 -2.96 -11.98 3.52
C ARG A 155 -2.52 -12.53 4.88
N SER A 156 -1.29 -13.01 4.98
CA SER A 156 -0.80 -13.68 6.19
C SER A 156 -0.20 -12.74 7.23
N SER A 157 0.44 -11.65 6.81
CA SER A 157 1.26 -10.81 7.69
C SER A 157 0.70 -9.41 7.90
N VAL A 158 -0.18 -8.92 7.00
CA VAL A 158 -0.79 -7.59 7.10
C VAL A 158 -2.28 -7.66 6.69
N PRO A 159 -3.13 -8.38 7.45
CA PRO A 159 -4.49 -8.71 7.03
C PRO A 159 -5.36 -7.49 6.72
N ALA A 160 -5.12 -6.37 7.42
CA ALA A 160 -5.81 -5.10 7.16
C ALA A 160 -5.59 -4.62 5.72
N MET A 161 -4.33 -4.55 5.27
CA MET A 161 -4.01 -4.10 3.91
C MET A 161 -4.52 -5.08 2.84
N HIS A 162 -4.51 -6.39 3.10
CA HIS A 162 -5.11 -7.39 2.19
C HIS A 162 -6.62 -7.17 1.99
N ARG A 163 -7.32 -6.71 3.03
CA ARG A 163 -8.74 -6.36 2.97
C ARG A 163 -9.01 -5.02 2.27
N TRP A 164 -8.07 -4.09 2.33
CA TRP A 164 -8.17 -2.78 1.68
C TRP A 164 -7.82 -2.82 0.19
N MET A 165 -6.97 -3.76 -0.22
CA MET A 165 -6.43 -3.85 -1.58
C MET A 165 -7.49 -3.85 -2.68
N PRO A 166 -8.61 -4.58 -2.56
CA PRO A 166 -9.66 -4.54 -3.56
C PRO A 166 -10.27 -3.14 -3.78
N GLY A 167 -10.38 -2.32 -2.72
CA GLY A 167 -10.85 -0.93 -2.85
C GLY A 167 -9.88 -0.07 -3.67
N LEU A 168 -8.58 -0.23 -3.43
CA LEU A 168 -7.53 0.47 -4.20
C LEU A 168 -7.52 0.04 -5.67
N ILE A 169 -7.63 -1.26 -5.93
CA ILE A 169 -7.70 -1.81 -7.30
C ILE A 169 -8.98 -1.34 -8.00
N SER A 170 -10.11 -1.34 -7.30
CA SER A 170 -11.37 -0.82 -7.82
C SER A 170 -11.24 0.63 -8.25
N MET A 171 -10.62 1.46 -7.42
CA MET A 171 -10.38 2.87 -7.72
C MET A 171 -9.47 3.06 -8.95
N ALA A 172 -8.45 2.22 -9.11
CA ALA A 172 -7.58 2.26 -10.29
C ALA A 172 -8.31 1.83 -11.57
N ARG A 173 -9.12 0.76 -11.51
CA ARG A 173 -9.97 0.32 -12.63
C ARG A 173 -11.03 1.35 -13.00
N PHE A 174 -11.62 1.99 -12.00
CA PHE A 174 -12.54 3.10 -12.19
C PHE A 174 -11.89 4.23 -12.98
N ALA A 175 -10.67 4.62 -12.60
CA ALA A 175 -9.92 5.67 -13.29
C ALA A 175 -9.51 5.27 -14.73
N GLU A 176 -9.34 3.97 -15.01
CA GLU A 176 -9.20 3.44 -16.38
C GLU A 176 -10.52 3.43 -17.18
N GLY A 177 -11.64 3.81 -16.57
CA GLY A 177 -12.97 3.74 -17.20
C GLY A 177 -13.54 2.33 -17.28
N ASP A 178 -12.88 1.32 -16.70
CA ASP A 178 -13.38 -0.05 -16.63
C ASP A 178 -14.28 -0.23 -15.39
N LEU A 179 -15.53 0.21 -15.55
CA LEU A 179 -16.52 0.19 -14.47
C LEU A 179 -16.97 -1.24 -14.11
N ALA A 180 -16.84 -2.20 -15.03
CA ALA A 180 -17.19 -3.59 -14.76
C ALA A 180 -16.15 -4.22 -13.83
N SER A 181 -14.87 -4.08 -14.14
CA SER A 181 -13.77 -4.56 -13.29
C SER A 181 -13.74 -3.83 -11.95
N ALA A 182 -13.98 -2.51 -11.93
CA ALA A 182 -14.09 -1.74 -10.70
C ALA A 182 -15.16 -2.30 -9.74
N ARG A 183 -16.33 -2.68 -10.25
CA ARG A 183 -17.41 -3.31 -9.46
C ARG A 183 -17.05 -4.70 -8.98
N ALA A 184 -16.42 -5.52 -9.82
CA ALA A 184 -15.98 -6.85 -9.44
C ALA A 184 -15.01 -6.79 -8.24
N TRP A 185 -14.06 -5.85 -8.26
CA TRP A 185 -13.11 -5.65 -7.16
C TRP A 185 -13.76 -5.08 -5.89
N LEU A 186 -14.77 -4.21 -6.01
CA LEU A 186 -15.56 -3.81 -4.83
C LEU A 186 -16.29 -4.99 -4.19
N ALA A 187 -16.91 -5.85 -5.02
CA ALA A 187 -17.59 -7.04 -4.54
C ALA A 187 -16.61 -8.01 -3.85
N GLU A 188 -15.40 -8.17 -4.40
CA GLU A 188 -14.32 -8.92 -3.76
C GLU A 188 -13.89 -8.30 -2.43
N GLY A 189 -13.77 -6.98 -2.35
CA GLY A 189 -13.50 -6.27 -1.10
C GLY A 189 -14.55 -6.53 -0.01
N ARG A 190 -15.83 -6.53 -0.38
CA ARG A 190 -16.93 -6.87 0.55
C ARG A 190 -16.82 -8.32 1.03
N LYS A 191 -16.58 -9.27 0.12
CA LYS A 191 -16.38 -10.69 0.49
C LYS A 191 -15.23 -10.88 1.48
N ARG A 192 -14.12 -10.16 1.31
CA ARG A 192 -12.94 -10.25 2.19
C ARG A 192 -13.14 -9.59 3.55
N ASN A 193 -13.98 -8.55 3.64
CA ASN A 193 -14.23 -7.85 4.90
C ASN A 193 -15.29 -8.54 5.77
N GLY A 194 -16.18 -9.34 5.17
CA GLY A 194 -17.27 -9.99 5.90
C GLY A 194 -18.18 -8.91 6.50
N ASP A 195 -18.37 -8.96 7.82
CA ASP A 195 -19.24 -8.02 8.56
C ASP A 195 -18.54 -6.71 8.95
N LEU A 196 -17.23 -6.57 8.69
CA LEU A 196 -16.49 -5.35 9.03
C LEU A 196 -16.71 -4.27 7.97
N PRO A 197 -16.84 -2.98 8.35
CA PRO A 197 -16.89 -1.87 7.40
C PRO A 197 -15.64 -1.88 6.50
N PRO A 198 -15.81 -1.95 5.17
CA PRO A 198 -14.68 -2.04 4.24
C PRO A 198 -13.99 -0.68 4.09
N ILE A 199 -12.93 -0.47 4.88
CA ILE A 199 -12.05 0.70 4.76
C ILE A 199 -11.47 0.73 3.32
N TYR A 200 -11.49 1.91 2.68
CA TYR A 200 -11.20 2.17 1.26
C TYR A 200 -12.25 1.72 0.22
N ALA A 201 -13.43 1.22 0.61
CA ALA A 201 -14.49 0.92 -0.36
C ALA A 201 -15.44 2.08 -0.63
N LEU A 202 -15.63 3.00 0.33
CA LEU A 202 -16.62 4.08 0.22
C LEU A 202 -16.36 4.99 -1.00
N LEU A 203 -15.11 5.43 -1.19
CA LEU A 203 -14.74 6.31 -2.30
C LEU A 203 -15.04 5.70 -3.68
N PRO A 204 -14.53 4.49 -4.03
CA PRO A 204 -14.83 3.89 -5.33
C PRO A 204 -16.32 3.55 -5.51
N GLU A 205 -17.04 3.19 -4.44
CA GLU A 205 -18.48 2.92 -4.49
C GLU A 205 -19.28 4.20 -4.84
N VAL A 206 -19.00 5.31 -4.16
CA VAL A 206 -19.62 6.60 -4.44
C VAL A 206 -19.25 7.09 -5.85
N ALA A 207 -18.00 6.92 -6.26
CA ALA A 207 -17.55 7.29 -7.60
C ALA A 207 -18.32 6.52 -8.69
N LEU A 208 -18.52 5.21 -8.50
CA LEU A 208 -19.31 4.37 -9.41
C LEU A 208 -20.79 4.80 -9.44
N LEU A 209 -21.43 5.01 -8.29
CA LEU A 209 -22.82 5.46 -8.22
C LEU A 209 -23.03 6.78 -8.97
N CYS A 210 -22.14 7.75 -8.77
CA CYS A 210 -22.16 9.01 -9.52
C CYS A 210 -21.93 8.80 -11.02
N ARG A 211 -20.97 7.96 -11.41
CA ARG A 211 -20.64 7.66 -12.81
C ARG A 211 -21.78 6.94 -13.54
N GLU A 212 -22.58 6.18 -12.83
CA GLU A 212 -23.72 5.41 -13.34
C GLU A 212 -25.03 6.21 -13.39
N GLY A 213 -24.99 7.50 -13.03
CA GLY A 213 -26.18 8.35 -13.05
C GLY A 213 -27.11 8.16 -11.85
N ASN A 214 -26.59 7.63 -10.74
CA ASN A 214 -27.34 7.43 -9.48
C ASN A 214 -26.88 8.38 -8.36
N PRO A 215 -26.93 9.71 -8.53
CA PRO A 215 -26.38 10.66 -7.56
C PRO A 215 -27.12 10.64 -6.22
N ALA A 216 -28.42 10.38 -6.20
CA ALA A 216 -29.19 10.24 -4.96
C ALA A 216 -28.72 9.06 -4.10
N ALA A 217 -28.42 7.92 -4.73
CA ALA A 217 -27.86 6.75 -4.05
C ALA A 217 -26.44 7.04 -3.53
N ALA A 218 -25.64 7.81 -4.28
CA ALA A 218 -24.31 8.22 -3.85
C ALA A 218 -24.37 9.07 -2.57
N VAL A 219 -25.25 10.09 -2.52
CA VAL A 219 -25.45 10.94 -1.33
C VAL A 219 -25.95 10.12 -0.15
N SER A 220 -26.99 9.31 -0.35
CA SER A 220 -27.54 8.43 0.70
C SER A 220 -26.49 7.47 1.27
N THR A 221 -25.62 6.90 0.41
CA THR A 221 -24.53 6.02 0.84
C THR A 221 -23.50 6.75 1.70
N MET A 222 -23.15 7.99 1.35
CA MET A 222 -22.24 8.81 2.17
C MET A 222 -22.86 9.17 3.52
N ASP A 223 -24.16 9.50 3.56
CA ASP A 223 -24.87 9.84 4.79
C ASP A 223 -25.01 8.64 5.73
N ALA A 224 -25.38 7.47 5.18
CA ALA A 224 -25.46 6.23 5.94
C ALA A 224 -24.11 5.79 6.53
N ARG A 225 -23.00 6.21 5.92
CA ARG A 225 -21.63 5.85 6.33
C ARG A 225 -20.81 7.08 6.71
N ALA A 226 -21.44 8.08 7.32
CA ALA A 226 -20.79 9.33 7.71
C ALA A 226 -19.52 9.11 8.56
N GLY A 227 -19.55 8.17 9.51
CA GLY A 227 -18.37 7.84 10.32
C GLY A 227 -17.19 7.30 9.51
N GLU A 228 -17.44 6.58 8.41
CA GLU A 228 -16.37 6.15 7.50
C GLU A 228 -15.86 7.30 6.63
N ALA A 229 -16.77 8.18 6.18
CA ALA A 229 -16.41 9.39 5.45
C ALA A 229 -15.52 10.32 6.28
N ASP A 230 -15.84 10.47 7.57
CA ASP A 230 -15.09 11.31 8.53
C ASP A 230 -13.75 10.70 8.91
N ALA A 231 -13.63 9.36 8.87
CA ALA A 231 -12.37 8.66 9.11
C ALA A 231 -11.39 8.78 7.92
N LEU A 232 -11.86 9.14 6.73
CA LEU A 232 -10.97 9.45 5.62
C LEU A 232 -10.21 10.75 5.90
N VAL A 233 -8.93 10.75 5.52
CA VAL A 233 -8.05 11.91 5.70
C VAL A 233 -7.38 12.28 4.38
N GLY A 234 -6.87 13.51 4.32
CA GLY A 234 -6.11 14.00 3.18
C GLY A 234 -6.92 13.99 1.88
N ARG A 235 -6.41 13.31 0.86
CA ARG A 235 -6.94 13.36 -0.51
C ARG A 235 -8.24 12.61 -0.69
N ASP A 236 -8.36 11.43 -0.08
CA ASP A 236 -9.58 10.63 -0.25
C ASP A 236 -10.79 11.33 0.38
N ALA A 237 -10.59 12.04 1.49
CA ALA A 237 -11.61 12.92 2.07
C ALA A 237 -12.00 14.06 1.11
N ARG A 238 -11.03 14.75 0.49
CA ARG A 238 -11.30 15.80 -0.51
C ARG A 238 -12.04 15.24 -1.73
N ARG A 239 -11.64 14.07 -2.22
CA ARG A 239 -12.29 13.39 -3.36
C ARG A 239 -13.73 13.01 -3.04
N LEU A 240 -13.99 12.50 -1.84
CA LEU A 240 -15.34 12.15 -1.41
C LEU A 240 -16.23 13.40 -1.31
N LYS A 241 -15.71 14.49 -0.75
CA LYS A 241 -16.41 15.79 -0.70
C LYS A 241 -16.69 16.36 -2.10
N LEU A 242 -15.75 16.24 -3.02
CA LEU A 242 -15.96 16.62 -4.42
C LEU A 242 -17.09 15.80 -5.05
N LEU A 243 -17.08 14.47 -4.86
CA LEU A 243 -18.13 13.60 -5.39
C LEU A 243 -19.50 13.90 -4.75
N ARG A 244 -19.55 14.32 -3.49
CA ARG A 244 -20.77 14.82 -2.84
C ARG A 244 -21.28 16.09 -3.53
N ALA A 245 -20.41 17.08 -3.75
CA ALA A 245 -20.79 18.30 -4.44
C ALA A 245 -21.29 18.01 -5.87
N PHE A 246 -20.61 17.12 -6.59
CA PHE A 246 -21.01 16.66 -7.92
C PHE A 246 -22.38 15.97 -7.91
N ALA A 247 -22.61 15.06 -6.95
CA ALA A 247 -23.89 14.36 -6.83
C ALA A 247 -25.05 15.31 -6.54
N LEU A 248 -24.86 16.27 -5.63
CA LEU A 248 -25.86 17.29 -5.32
C LEU A 248 -26.17 18.19 -6.51
N ASP A 249 -25.14 18.61 -7.27
CA ASP A 249 -25.28 19.39 -8.52
C ASP A 249 -26.09 18.63 -9.58
N ALA A 250 -25.89 17.32 -9.67
CA ALA A 250 -26.61 16.46 -10.62
C ALA A 250 -28.07 16.18 -10.21
N MET A 251 -28.42 16.32 -8.93
CA MET A 251 -29.79 16.13 -8.44
C MET A 251 -30.63 17.41 -8.58
N ASP A 252 -30.20 18.49 -7.93
CA ASP A 252 -30.86 19.78 -7.94
C ASP A 252 -29.84 20.88 -7.57
N PRO A 253 -29.24 21.55 -8.58
CA PRO A 253 -28.19 22.54 -8.32
C PRO A 253 -28.71 23.79 -7.61
N VAL A 254 -30.01 24.11 -7.73
CA VAL A 254 -30.63 25.29 -7.09
C VAL A 254 -31.02 24.95 -5.66
N GLY A 255 -31.73 23.84 -5.46
CA GLY A 255 -32.16 23.39 -4.13
C GLY A 255 -31.00 23.00 -3.20
N HIS A 256 -29.84 22.61 -3.76
CA HIS A 256 -28.66 22.22 -2.99
C HIS A 256 -27.51 23.23 -3.03
N ALA A 257 -27.72 24.45 -3.55
CA ALA A 257 -26.67 25.45 -3.74
C ALA A 257 -25.78 25.65 -2.49
N ALA A 258 -26.38 25.86 -1.32
CA ALA A 258 -25.64 26.08 -0.07
C ALA A 258 -24.78 24.87 0.35
N ALA A 259 -25.29 23.65 0.16
CA ALA A 259 -24.55 22.43 0.50
C ALA A 259 -23.41 22.16 -0.49
N ILE A 260 -23.62 22.47 -1.77
CA ILE A 260 -22.59 22.41 -2.81
C ILE A 260 -21.47 23.40 -2.45
N ASP A 261 -21.81 24.66 -2.18
CA ASP A 261 -20.82 25.70 -1.87
C ASP A 261 -20.03 25.37 -0.59
N ALA A 262 -20.70 24.86 0.45
CA ALA A 262 -20.03 24.40 1.67
C ALA A 262 -19.06 23.23 1.40
N ALA A 263 -19.48 22.25 0.60
CA ALA A 263 -18.62 21.13 0.22
C ALA A 263 -17.39 21.61 -0.56
N LEU A 264 -17.57 22.47 -1.56
CA LEU A 264 -16.49 23.03 -2.38
C LEU A 264 -15.54 23.93 -1.58
N ALA A 265 -16.07 24.76 -0.69
CA ALA A 265 -15.25 25.59 0.21
C ALA A 265 -14.35 24.72 1.11
N SER A 266 -14.87 23.59 1.58
CA SER A 266 -14.12 22.65 2.42
C SER A 266 -13.04 21.83 1.68
N LEU A 267 -12.95 21.96 0.35
CA LEU A 267 -11.88 21.37 -0.45
C LEU A 267 -10.58 22.19 -0.40
N GLN A 268 -10.65 23.45 0.02
CA GLN A 268 -9.50 24.36 -0.01
C GLN A 268 -8.47 24.04 1.10
N PRO A 269 -7.16 24.14 0.80
CA PRO A 269 -6.57 24.45 -0.50
C PRO A 269 -6.59 23.23 -1.43
N VAL A 270 -7.07 23.40 -2.67
CA VAL A 270 -6.96 22.35 -3.69
C VAL A 270 -5.56 22.35 -4.27
N ARG A 271 -4.90 21.19 -4.29
CA ARG A 271 -3.56 21.04 -4.84
C ARG A 271 -3.62 20.53 -6.27
N PRO A 272 -2.65 20.91 -7.13
CA PRO A 272 -2.53 20.31 -8.46
C PRO A 272 -2.53 18.78 -8.39
N GLY A 273 -3.39 18.14 -9.19
CA GLY A 273 -3.48 16.68 -9.27
C GLY A 273 -4.33 16.01 -8.19
N ASP A 274 -4.94 16.75 -7.25
CA ASP A 274 -5.85 16.16 -6.25
C ASP A 274 -7.01 15.38 -6.91
N PHE A 275 -7.46 15.88 -8.06
CA PHE A 275 -8.62 15.39 -8.81
C PHE A 275 -8.30 14.88 -10.22
N GLY A 276 -7.09 15.10 -10.75
CA GLY A 276 -6.75 14.78 -12.13
C GLY A 276 -7.03 13.35 -12.53
N PHE A 277 -6.66 12.37 -11.69
CA PHE A 277 -6.93 10.96 -12.02
C PHE A 277 -8.43 10.58 -12.01
N LEU A 278 -9.27 11.32 -11.27
CA LEU A 278 -10.73 11.11 -11.24
C LEU A 278 -11.41 11.70 -12.48
N SER A 279 -10.98 12.89 -12.91
CA SER A 279 -11.63 13.61 -14.01
C SER A 279 -11.06 13.25 -15.39
N ALA A 280 -9.84 12.70 -15.48
CA ALA A 280 -9.13 12.41 -16.73
C ALA A 280 -9.96 11.62 -17.76
N ARG A 281 -10.79 10.68 -17.31
CA ARG A 281 -11.67 9.87 -18.17
C ARG A 281 -13.14 10.02 -17.83
N TRP A 282 -13.51 11.14 -17.20
CA TRP A 282 -14.88 11.46 -16.78
C TRP A 282 -15.27 12.88 -17.24
N PRO A 283 -15.75 13.02 -18.48
CA PRO A 283 -16.08 14.33 -19.07
C PRO A 283 -17.10 15.14 -18.26
N GLU A 284 -18.09 14.49 -17.65
CA GLU A 284 -19.14 15.13 -16.85
C GLU A 284 -18.57 15.73 -15.56
N LEU A 285 -17.67 15.02 -14.88
CA LEU A 285 -16.97 15.52 -13.70
C LEU A 285 -16.00 16.64 -14.07
N GLN A 286 -15.29 16.50 -15.18
CA GLN A 286 -14.41 17.56 -15.71
C GLN A 286 -15.21 18.85 -15.99
N SER A 287 -16.35 18.72 -16.65
CA SER A 287 -17.26 19.86 -16.93
C SER A 287 -17.78 20.50 -15.64
N PHE A 288 -18.08 19.70 -14.62
CA PHE A 288 -18.46 20.22 -13.30
C PHE A 288 -17.32 21.01 -12.63
N LEU A 289 -16.10 20.46 -12.64
CA LEU A 289 -14.92 21.13 -12.09
C LEU A 289 -14.66 22.47 -12.80
N GLU A 290 -14.82 22.53 -14.12
CA GLU A 290 -14.68 23.76 -14.90
C GLU A 290 -15.75 24.79 -14.56
N ARG A 291 -17.04 24.40 -14.53
CA ARG A 291 -18.14 25.30 -14.15
C ARG A 291 -17.97 25.87 -12.74
N ARG A 292 -17.36 25.12 -11.83
CA ARG A 292 -17.13 25.51 -10.43
C ARG A 292 -15.76 26.15 -10.19
N GLY A 293 -14.97 26.40 -11.23
CA GLY A 293 -13.67 27.10 -11.14
C GLY A 293 -12.55 26.29 -10.49
N LEU A 294 -12.66 24.96 -10.45
CA LEU A 294 -11.69 24.06 -9.84
C LEU A 294 -10.65 23.49 -10.83
N SER A 295 -10.79 23.76 -12.12
CA SER A 295 -9.96 23.18 -13.19
C SER A 295 -8.49 23.61 -13.20
N ARG A 296 -8.10 24.67 -12.47
CA ARG A 296 -6.67 25.01 -12.26
C ARG A 296 -5.95 24.08 -11.29
N ALA A 297 -6.68 23.24 -10.57
CA ALA A 297 -6.14 22.31 -9.59
C ALA A 297 -6.44 20.81 -9.92
N ALA A 298 -7.16 20.56 -11.01
CA ALA A 298 -7.39 19.21 -11.55
C ALA A 298 -6.18 18.75 -12.36
#